data_AF-A0A8C7D6D2-F1
#
_entry.id   AF-A0A8C7D6D2-F1
#
_cell.length_a   1.000
_cell.length_b   1.000
_cell.length_c   1.000
_cell.angle_alpha   90.00
_cell.angle_beta   90.00
_cell.angle_gamma   90.00
#
_symmetry.space_group_name_H-M   'P 1'
#
loop_
_entity.id
_entity.type
_entity.pdbx_description
1 polymer ?
#
loop_
_entity_poly.entity_id
_entity_poly.type
_entity_poly.pdbx_seq_one_letter_code
_entity_poly.pdbx_strand_id
1 'polypeptide(L)'
;MSGELDALTVVNQLRDLAADPLNRRAIVQDNGCLPGLILFLDHPNPQVVYSALLAVRYLAECRSNREKMKGELGMMLSLQNVMQKSTSPGETKLLASEIYEILQAAGNDQAEQAEAEAASCRRKAHFFMGSTNKRAMTVVLHIDGLDDSTHRSLCEEALLKIPGVISFTFQMAVKRCVVRIRSDLKAEALGTAINSTKVMKAAQVVKGEDGGELMLPFQEGAEVVVVEHNVDVPDYLPEEESPSQEQDKAVTRVGSITDGVGWLSTAANFLSRSFYW
;
A
#
# COMPACT_ATOMS: atom_id res chain seq x y z
N MET A 1 7.08 -14.65 48.31
CA MET A 1 7.54 -13.31 47.86
C MET A 1 8.36 -13.36 46.56
N SER A 2 8.90 -14.51 46.13
CA SER A 2 9.72 -14.60 44.91
C SER A 2 8.93 -14.53 43.59
N GLY A 3 7.70 -15.08 43.54
CA GLY A 3 6.89 -15.10 42.31
C GLY A 3 6.25 -13.76 41.92
N GLU A 4 6.02 -12.86 42.88
CA GLU A 4 5.42 -11.53 42.60
C GLU A 4 6.41 -10.55 41.96
N LEU A 5 7.69 -10.62 42.38
CA LEU A 5 8.79 -9.86 41.77
C LEU A 5 9.08 -10.33 40.34
N ASP A 6 8.88 -11.62 40.06
CA ASP A 6 9.03 -12.20 38.74
C ASP A 6 7.92 -11.72 37.79
N ALA A 7 6.66 -11.79 38.22
CA ALA A 7 5.52 -11.31 37.43
C ALA A 7 5.62 -9.82 37.05
N LEU A 8 6.03 -8.97 38.00
CA LEU A 8 6.22 -7.53 37.73
C LEU A 8 7.37 -7.28 36.74
N THR A 9 8.43 -8.08 36.81
CA THR A 9 9.58 -7.96 35.89
C THR A 9 9.17 -8.34 34.47
N VAL A 10 8.47 -9.46 34.32
CA VAL A 10 8.00 -9.97 33.01
C VAL A 10 7.02 -8.98 32.36
N VAL A 11 6.03 -8.47 33.11
CA VAL A 11 5.06 -7.54 32.54
C VAL A 11 5.70 -6.20 32.15
N ASN A 12 6.71 -5.74 32.90
CA ASN A 12 7.44 -4.52 32.56
C ASN A 12 8.26 -4.72 31.28
N GLN A 13 8.93 -5.86 31.12
CA GLN A 13 9.63 -6.18 29.87
C GLN A 13 8.67 -6.21 28.68
N LEU A 14 7.50 -6.85 28.85
CA LEU A 14 6.50 -6.92 27.78
C LEU A 14 5.92 -5.55 27.43
N ARG A 15 5.70 -4.68 28.43
CA ARG A 15 5.32 -3.28 28.24
C ARG A 15 6.38 -2.52 27.46
N ASP A 16 7.65 -2.66 27.82
CA ASP A 16 8.76 -1.94 27.19
C ASP A 16 8.94 -2.40 25.72
N LEU A 17 8.74 -3.69 25.44
CA LEU A 17 8.67 -4.22 24.08
C LEU A 17 7.48 -3.66 23.30
N ALA A 18 6.30 -3.58 23.91
CA ALA A 18 5.09 -3.03 23.29
C ALA A 18 5.17 -1.51 23.07
N ALA A 19 5.98 -0.79 23.85
CA ALA A 19 6.19 0.65 23.69
C ALA A 19 6.76 0.98 22.30
N ASP A 20 7.62 0.12 21.75
CA ASP A 20 8.14 0.23 20.38
C ASP A 20 7.06 -0.10 19.33
N PRO A 21 6.67 0.84 18.45
CA PRO A 21 5.69 0.62 17.40
C PRO A 21 5.97 -0.57 16.47
N LEU A 22 7.24 -0.91 16.25
CA LEU A 22 7.64 -1.97 15.34
C LEU A 22 7.29 -3.36 15.88
N ASN A 23 7.32 -3.53 17.22
CA ASN A 23 7.09 -4.82 17.86
C ASN A 23 5.60 -5.11 18.08
N ARG A 24 4.75 -4.08 18.16
CA ARG A 24 3.32 -4.20 18.51
C ARG A 24 2.56 -5.21 17.68
N ARG A 25 2.83 -5.27 16.37
CA ARG A 25 2.16 -6.22 15.47
C ARG A 25 2.62 -7.65 15.72
N ALA A 26 3.94 -7.85 15.89
CA ALA A 26 4.52 -9.17 16.14
C ALA A 26 4.03 -9.75 17.48
N ILE A 27 3.97 -8.92 18.53
CA ILE A 27 3.50 -9.31 19.86
C ILE A 27 2.04 -9.80 19.81
N VAL A 28 1.15 -9.10 19.09
CA VAL A 28 -0.26 -9.51 18.96
C VAL A 28 -0.41 -10.74 18.05
N GLN A 29 0.51 -10.96 17.12
CA GLN A 29 0.50 -12.16 16.28
C GLN A 29 0.93 -13.41 17.03
N ASP A 30 1.82 -13.29 18.01
CA ASP A 30 2.21 -14.40 18.88
C ASP A 30 1.03 -14.87 19.73
N ASN A 31 0.75 -16.18 19.68
CA ASN A 31 -0.41 -16.79 20.31
C ASN A 31 -0.30 -16.83 21.85
N GLY A 32 0.90 -16.67 22.41
CA GLY A 32 1.10 -16.68 23.86
C GLY A 32 0.97 -15.32 24.55
N CYS A 33 1.23 -14.22 23.83
CA CYS A 33 1.38 -12.91 24.46
C CYS A 33 0.06 -12.31 24.96
N LEU A 34 -1.02 -12.39 24.17
CA LEU A 34 -2.32 -11.83 24.58
C LEU A 34 -2.93 -12.61 25.76
N PRO A 35 -2.99 -13.96 25.76
CA PRO A 35 -3.41 -14.71 26.94
C PRO A 35 -2.57 -14.41 28.17
N GLY A 36 -1.25 -14.25 28.00
CA GLY A 36 -0.34 -13.87 29.09
C GLY A 36 -0.68 -12.49 29.69
N LEU A 37 -0.95 -11.50 28.85
CA LEU A 37 -1.40 -10.17 29.30
C LEU A 37 -2.73 -10.23 30.04
N ILE A 38 -3.69 -11.01 29.53
CA ILE A 38 -5.01 -11.20 30.17
C ILE A 38 -4.84 -11.78 31.57
N LEU A 39 -3.96 -12.77 31.75
CA LEU A 39 -3.66 -13.34 33.08
C LEU A 39 -3.10 -12.28 34.06
N PHE A 40 -2.27 -11.36 33.59
CA PHE A 40 -1.73 -10.29 34.44
C PHE A 40 -2.79 -9.25 34.86
N LEU A 41 -3.90 -9.10 34.12
CA LEU A 41 -5.00 -8.19 34.49
C LEU A 41 -5.76 -8.64 35.74
N ASP A 42 -5.78 -9.94 36.02
CA ASP A 42 -6.43 -10.50 37.20
C ASP A 42 -5.51 -10.61 38.43
N HIS A 43 -4.26 -10.17 38.31
CA HIS A 43 -3.25 -10.26 39.37
C HIS A 43 -3.63 -9.46 40.63
N PRO A 44 -3.31 -9.95 41.86
CA PRO A 44 -3.64 -9.24 43.11
C PRO A 44 -2.89 -7.91 43.28
N ASN A 45 -1.66 -7.82 42.74
CA ASN A 45 -0.85 -6.60 42.81
C ASN A 45 -1.30 -5.55 41.76
N PRO A 46 -1.75 -4.34 42.18
CA PRO A 46 -2.22 -3.30 41.27
C PRO A 46 -1.14 -2.76 40.32
N GLN A 47 0.14 -2.83 40.70
CA GLN A 47 1.25 -2.39 39.83
C GLN A 47 1.41 -3.32 38.62
N VAL A 48 1.22 -4.63 38.81
CA VAL A 48 1.26 -5.61 37.71
C VAL A 48 0.12 -5.36 36.73
N VAL A 49 -1.09 -5.14 37.26
CA VAL A 49 -2.29 -4.83 36.46
C VAL A 49 -2.10 -3.54 35.67
N TYR A 50 -1.56 -2.49 36.30
CA TYR A 50 -1.32 -1.22 35.63
C TYR A 50 -0.28 -1.34 34.50
N SER A 51 0.85 -2.01 34.74
CA SER A 51 1.85 -2.27 33.68
C SER A 51 1.27 -3.13 32.55
N ALA A 52 0.43 -4.12 32.86
CA ALA A 52 -0.25 -4.93 31.84
C ALA A 52 -1.20 -4.08 30.99
N LEU A 53 -2.00 -3.21 31.62
CA LEU A 53 -2.90 -2.29 30.89
C LEU A 53 -2.13 -1.31 30.02
N LEU A 54 -0.98 -0.80 30.46
CA LEU A 54 -0.12 0.05 29.63
C LEU A 54 0.38 -0.71 28.39
N ALA A 55 0.81 -1.96 28.55
CA ALA A 55 1.18 -2.81 27.43
C ALA A 55 0.00 -3.00 26.46
N VAL A 56 -1.18 -3.35 26.98
CA VAL A 56 -2.41 -3.51 26.19
C VAL A 56 -2.77 -2.21 25.46
N ARG A 57 -2.63 -1.04 26.09
CA ARG A 57 -2.84 0.26 25.46
C ARG A 57 -1.89 0.48 24.28
N TYR A 58 -0.59 0.25 24.46
CA TYR A 58 0.38 0.37 23.38
C TYR A 58 0.05 -0.55 22.20
N LEU A 59 -0.39 -1.79 22.48
CA LEU A 59 -0.81 -2.72 21.44
C LEU A 59 -2.09 -2.24 20.72
N ALA A 60 -3.04 -1.65 21.46
CA ALA A 60 -4.31 -1.12 20.94
C ALA A 60 -4.16 0.20 20.16
N GLU A 61 -3.06 0.95 20.34
CA GLU A 61 -2.72 2.09 19.46
C GLU A 61 -2.58 1.65 18.00
N CYS A 62 -2.14 0.41 17.76
CA CYS A 62 -2.08 -0.16 16.43
C CYS A 62 -3.47 -0.64 15.98
N ARG A 63 -4.10 0.08 15.06
CA ARG A 63 -5.46 -0.26 14.57
C ARG A 63 -5.58 -1.70 14.08
N SER A 64 -4.57 -2.22 13.38
CA SER A 64 -4.57 -3.61 12.87
C SER A 64 -4.62 -4.67 13.96
N ASN A 65 -4.27 -4.33 15.20
CA ASN A 65 -4.26 -5.26 16.33
C ASN A 65 -5.61 -5.31 17.04
N ARG A 66 -6.41 -4.23 16.96
CA ARG A 66 -7.61 -4.04 17.79
C ARG A 66 -8.63 -5.16 17.59
N GLU A 67 -8.84 -5.61 16.36
CA GLU A 67 -9.79 -6.67 16.06
C GLU A 67 -9.36 -8.01 16.67
N LYS A 68 -8.07 -8.37 16.52
CA LYS A 68 -7.52 -9.58 17.13
C LYS A 68 -7.58 -9.51 18.66
N MET A 69 -7.24 -8.36 19.25
CA MET A 69 -7.32 -8.15 20.69
C MET A 69 -8.76 -8.23 21.22
N LYS A 70 -9.73 -7.66 20.50
CA LYS A 70 -11.16 -7.73 20.85
C LYS A 70 -11.68 -9.17 20.78
N GLY A 71 -11.24 -9.94 19.78
CA GLY A 71 -11.61 -11.34 19.59
C GLY A 71 -10.90 -12.32 20.52
N GLU A 72 -9.84 -11.89 21.22
CA GLU A 72 -9.11 -12.75 22.15
C GLU A 72 -9.97 -13.12 23.36
N LEU A 73 -10.00 -14.41 23.68
CA LEU A 73 -10.85 -14.94 24.73
C LEU A 73 -10.49 -14.32 26.09
N GLY A 74 -11.48 -13.66 26.70
CA GLY A 74 -11.33 -13.08 28.04
C GLY A 74 -10.83 -11.63 28.05
N MET A 75 -10.33 -11.07 26.95
CA MET A 75 -9.78 -9.69 26.94
C MET A 75 -10.81 -8.64 27.39
N MET A 76 -11.97 -8.62 26.73
CA MET A 76 -13.04 -7.65 27.04
C MET A 76 -13.59 -7.84 28.46
N LEU A 77 -13.70 -9.10 28.92
CA LEU A 77 -14.21 -9.44 30.25
C LEU A 77 -13.22 -9.02 31.34
N SER A 78 -11.92 -9.26 31.16
CA SER A 78 -10.89 -8.85 32.11
C SER A 78 -10.79 -7.32 32.22
N LEU A 79 -10.97 -6.57 31.14
CA LEU A 79 -11.06 -5.11 31.19
C LEU A 79 -12.27 -4.64 32.02
N GLN A 80 -13.45 -5.24 31.80
CA GLN A 80 -14.65 -4.94 32.60
C GLN A 80 -14.45 -5.27 34.08
N ASN A 81 -13.82 -6.41 34.38
CA ASN A 81 -13.49 -6.79 35.76
C ASN A 81 -12.61 -5.74 36.43
N VAL A 82 -11.56 -5.25 35.75
CA VAL A 82 -10.67 -4.21 36.30
C VAL A 82 -11.41 -2.89 36.54
N MET A 83 -12.36 -2.53 35.68
CA MET A 83 -13.22 -1.34 35.84
C MET A 83 -14.14 -1.45 37.08
N GLN A 84 -14.72 -2.63 37.31
CA GLN A 84 -15.69 -2.86 38.38
C GLN A 84 -15.04 -3.16 39.73
N LYS A 85 -13.79 -3.66 39.74
CA LYS A 85 -13.07 -4.04 40.96
C LYS A 85 -12.89 -2.84 41.89
N SER A 86 -13.33 -2.92 43.15
CA SER A 86 -13.21 -1.82 44.12
C SER A 86 -11.76 -1.54 44.55
N THR A 87 -10.87 -2.54 44.43
CA THR A 87 -9.46 -2.45 44.85
C THR A 87 -8.52 -1.82 43.80
N SER A 88 -8.99 -1.59 42.56
CA SER A 88 -8.14 -0.96 41.53
C SER A 88 -8.06 0.57 41.72
N PRO A 89 -6.85 1.17 41.59
CA PRO A 89 -6.69 2.63 41.61
C PRO A 89 -7.56 3.32 40.55
N GLY A 90 -7.98 4.56 40.82
CA GLY A 90 -8.84 5.31 39.89
C GLY A 90 -8.22 5.47 38.49
N GLU A 91 -6.92 5.73 38.41
CA GLU A 91 -6.19 5.84 37.14
C GLU A 91 -6.21 4.52 36.35
N THR A 92 -6.03 3.38 37.02
CA THR A 92 -6.10 2.04 36.42
C THR A 92 -7.48 1.76 35.81
N LYS A 93 -8.56 2.21 36.49
CA LYS A 93 -9.93 2.09 35.97
C LYS A 93 -10.17 2.96 34.75
N LEU A 94 -9.67 4.19 34.76
CA LEU A 94 -9.76 5.09 33.61
C LEU A 94 -9.02 4.51 32.41
N LEU A 95 -7.80 3.99 32.62
CA LEU A 95 -7.01 3.33 31.59
C LEU A 95 -7.73 2.11 31.00
N ALA A 96 -8.31 1.26 31.86
CA ALA A 96 -9.11 0.12 31.41
C ALA A 96 -10.34 0.56 30.60
N SER A 97 -11.03 1.63 31.01
CA SER A 97 -12.18 2.18 30.28
C SER A 97 -11.79 2.74 28.91
N GLU A 98 -10.67 3.46 28.82
CA GLU A 98 -10.15 3.99 27.56
C GLU A 98 -9.84 2.85 26.57
N ILE A 99 -9.16 1.81 27.04
CA ILE A 99 -8.83 0.63 26.22
C ILE A 99 -10.10 -0.10 25.78
N TYR A 100 -11.06 -0.27 26.70
CA TYR A 100 -12.33 -0.93 26.40
C TYR A 100 -13.07 -0.21 25.27
N GLU A 101 -13.17 1.13 25.31
CA GLU A 101 -13.79 1.93 24.25
C GLU A 101 -13.02 1.84 22.92
N ILE A 102 -11.68 1.87 22.96
CA ILE A 102 -10.83 1.72 21.77
C ILE A 102 -11.08 0.37 21.07
N LEU A 103 -11.17 -0.72 21.83
CA LEU A 103 -11.42 -2.05 21.29
C LEU A 103 -12.89 -2.21 20.86
N GLN A 104 -13.83 -1.62 21.59
CA GLN A 104 -15.25 -1.67 21.25
C GLN A 104 -15.51 -1.00 19.88
N ALA A 105 -14.86 0.14 19.62
CA ALA A 105 -14.93 0.89 18.37
C ALA A 105 -14.30 0.19 17.16
N ALA A 106 -13.43 -0.81 17.36
CA ALA A 106 -12.70 -1.49 16.29
C ALA A 106 -13.59 -2.16 15.23
N GLY A 107 -14.84 -2.48 15.58
CA GLY A 107 -15.82 -3.06 14.65
C GLY A 107 -16.53 -2.04 13.75
N ASN A 108 -16.58 -0.76 14.16
CA ASN A 108 -17.18 0.31 13.36
C ASN A 108 -16.19 0.86 12.32
N ASP A 109 -14.89 0.83 12.65
CA ASP A 109 -13.81 1.23 11.75
C ASP A 109 -13.71 0.33 10.50
N GLN A 110 -14.18 -0.93 10.52
CA GLN A 110 -14.15 -1.82 9.35
C GLN A 110 -15.09 -1.39 8.22
N ALA A 111 -16.23 -0.76 8.51
CA ALA A 111 -17.14 -0.23 7.49
C ALA A 111 -16.55 1.02 6.82
N GLU A 112 -15.99 1.92 7.63
CA GLU A 112 -15.23 3.08 7.14
C GLU A 112 -13.91 2.69 6.49
N GLN A 113 -13.28 1.58 6.88
CA GLN A 113 -12.07 1.03 6.24
C GLN A 113 -12.38 0.25 4.98
N ALA A 114 -13.50 -0.43 4.82
CA ALA A 114 -13.87 -0.96 3.51
C ALA A 114 -14.04 0.18 2.49
N GLU A 115 -14.62 1.31 2.89
CA GLU A 115 -14.74 2.52 2.05
C GLU A 115 -13.43 3.29 1.91
N ALA A 116 -12.65 3.47 2.98
CA ALA A 116 -11.39 4.21 2.98
C ALA A 116 -10.22 3.38 2.40
N GLU A 117 -10.22 2.05 2.53
CA GLU A 117 -9.32 1.14 1.81
C GLU A 117 -9.76 0.96 0.36
N ALA A 118 -11.04 0.97 0.02
CA ALA A 118 -11.47 1.11 -1.39
C ALA A 118 -11.03 2.45 -1.99
N ALA A 119 -11.10 3.55 -1.22
CA ALA A 119 -10.64 4.88 -1.64
C ALA A 119 -9.11 5.05 -1.58
N SER A 120 -8.43 4.32 -0.70
CA SER A 120 -6.97 4.29 -0.55
C SER A 120 -6.33 3.30 -1.51
N CYS A 121 -7.00 2.22 -1.94
CA CYS A 121 -6.56 1.35 -3.02
C CYS A 121 -6.52 2.11 -4.35
N ARG A 122 -7.36 3.14 -4.54
CA ARG A 122 -7.22 4.08 -5.66
C ARG A 122 -5.99 4.99 -5.55
N ARG A 123 -5.40 5.19 -4.36
CA ARG A 123 -4.28 6.11 -4.11
C ARG A 123 -2.95 5.44 -3.70
N LYS A 124 -2.94 4.18 -3.27
CA LYS A 124 -1.76 3.44 -2.77
C LYS A 124 -1.23 2.35 -3.70
N ALA A 125 -1.71 2.26 -4.94
CA ALA A 125 -1.06 1.45 -5.98
C ALA A 125 0.24 2.09 -6.52
N HIS A 126 1.00 2.80 -5.67
CA HIS A 126 2.22 3.51 -6.08
C HIS A 126 3.36 3.45 -5.05
N PHE A 127 3.40 2.43 -4.19
CA PHE A 127 4.54 2.25 -3.28
C PHE A 127 5.03 0.81 -3.29
N PHE A 128 5.74 0.45 -4.37
CA PHE A 128 6.98 -0.36 -4.40
C PHE A 128 7.34 -0.60 -5.88
N MET A 129 7.68 0.48 -6.58
CA MET A 129 8.45 0.40 -7.82
C MET A 129 9.58 1.40 -7.65
N GLY A 130 10.82 0.91 -7.68
CA GLY A 130 12.01 1.74 -7.65
C GLY A 130 11.85 2.94 -8.58
N SER A 131 12.30 4.09 -8.08
CA SER A 131 12.54 5.33 -8.79
C SER A 131 12.40 5.21 -10.32
N THR A 132 11.33 5.79 -10.88
CA THR A 132 11.26 6.26 -12.28
C THR A 132 12.01 5.37 -13.28
N ASN A 133 11.42 4.26 -13.72
CA ASN A 133 11.84 3.66 -14.98
C ASN A 133 11.45 4.65 -16.10
N LYS A 134 12.28 5.67 -16.35
CA LYS A 134 12.13 6.68 -17.42
C LYS A 134 12.02 6.04 -18.82
N ARG A 135 12.26 4.74 -18.92
CA ARG A 135 12.22 3.92 -20.13
C ARG A 135 10.93 3.13 -20.32
N ALA A 136 9.94 3.21 -19.40
CA ALA A 136 8.71 2.45 -19.51
C ALA A 136 7.48 3.37 -19.42
N MET A 137 6.59 3.25 -20.40
CA MET A 137 5.33 3.97 -20.51
C MET A 137 4.17 3.02 -20.17
N THR A 138 3.11 3.54 -19.53
CA THR A 138 1.88 2.78 -19.27
C THR A 138 0.78 3.31 -20.18
N VAL A 139 0.13 2.41 -20.91
CA VAL A 139 -0.98 2.70 -21.83
C VAL A 139 -2.21 1.95 -21.35
N VAL A 140 -3.35 2.64 -21.31
CA VAL A 140 -4.66 2.05 -20.99
C VAL A 140 -5.43 1.86 -22.29
N LEU A 141 -5.92 0.65 -22.52
CA LEU A 141 -6.68 0.26 -23.69
C LEU A 141 -8.08 -0.19 -23.27
N HIS A 142 -9.09 0.20 -24.02
CA HIS A 142 -10.42 -0.41 -24.00
C HIS A 142 -10.48 -1.45 -25.12
N ILE A 143 -10.88 -2.69 -24.79
CA ILE A 143 -10.94 -3.81 -25.73
C ILE A 143 -12.38 -4.27 -25.87
N ASP A 144 -12.99 -3.95 -27.00
CA ASP A 144 -14.31 -4.47 -27.35
C ASP A 144 -14.20 -5.95 -27.76
N GLY A 145 -15.06 -6.80 -27.19
CA GLY A 145 -15.02 -8.27 -27.33
C GLY A 145 -14.28 -9.04 -26.23
N LEU A 146 -13.74 -8.36 -25.20
CA LEU A 146 -13.08 -8.98 -24.04
C LEU A 146 -14.10 -9.47 -22.99
N ASP A 147 -14.96 -10.42 -23.37
CA ASP A 147 -16.03 -10.95 -22.52
C ASP A 147 -15.70 -12.35 -21.97
N ASP A 148 -15.04 -13.18 -22.78
CA ASP A 148 -14.77 -14.59 -22.46
C ASP A 148 -13.30 -14.86 -22.08
N SER A 149 -13.08 -15.94 -21.33
CA SER A 149 -11.72 -16.42 -20.99
C SER A 149 -10.91 -16.83 -22.22
N THR A 150 -11.57 -17.30 -23.29
CA THR A 150 -10.96 -17.66 -24.57
C THR A 150 -10.40 -16.43 -25.30
N HIS A 151 -11.19 -15.35 -25.39
CA HIS A 151 -10.77 -14.09 -26.01
C HIS A 151 -9.65 -13.43 -25.21
N ARG A 152 -9.68 -13.55 -23.87
CA ARG A 152 -8.57 -13.12 -23.01
C ARG A 152 -7.26 -13.84 -23.35
N SER A 153 -7.28 -15.17 -23.46
CA SER A 153 -6.07 -15.94 -23.79
C SER A 153 -5.50 -15.59 -25.16
N LEU A 154 -6.36 -15.33 -26.17
CA LEU A 154 -5.93 -14.87 -27.49
C LEU A 154 -5.29 -13.48 -27.44
N CYS A 155 -5.87 -12.56 -26.65
CA CYS A 155 -5.32 -11.23 -26.45
C CYS A 155 -3.96 -11.28 -25.73
N GLU A 156 -3.85 -12.15 -24.72
CA GLU A 156 -2.61 -12.42 -24.00
C GLU A 156 -1.51 -12.93 -24.93
N GLU A 157 -1.83 -13.91 -25.79
CA GLU A 157 -0.87 -14.43 -26.77
C GLU A 157 -0.43 -13.35 -27.78
N ALA A 158 -1.36 -12.49 -28.22
CA ALA A 158 -1.06 -11.39 -29.13
C ALA A 158 -0.14 -10.34 -28.48
N LEU A 159 -0.40 -9.96 -27.22
CA LEU A 159 0.40 -8.96 -26.50
C LEU A 159 1.78 -9.51 -26.10
N LEU A 160 1.90 -10.80 -25.78
CA LEU A 160 3.17 -11.45 -25.45
C LEU A 160 4.13 -11.51 -26.66
N LYS A 161 3.62 -11.56 -27.89
CA LYS A 161 4.43 -11.57 -29.12
C LYS A 161 5.05 -10.22 -29.44
N ILE A 162 4.56 -9.12 -28.86
CA ILE A 162 5.03 -7.77 -29.17
C ILE A 162 6.31 -7.49 -28.38
N PRO A 163 7.46 -7.30 -29.06
CA PRO A 163 8.70 -6.98 -28.38
C PRO A 163 8.58 -5.60 -27.72
N GLY A 164 8.83 -5.55 -26.41
CA GLY A 164 8.79 -4.33 -25.62
C GLY A 164 7.53 -4.13 -24.79
N VAL A 165 6.58 -5.07 -24.82
CA VAL A 165 5.59 -5.21 -23.75
C VAL A 165 6.27 -5.78 -22.50
N ILE A 166 6.08 -5.12 -21.36
CA ILE A 166 6.71 -5.46 -20.07
C ILE A 166 5.72 -6.23 -19.19
N SER A 167 4.48 -5.75 -19.11
CA SER A 167 3.42 -6.37 -18.33
C SER A 167 2.07 -5.91 -18.84
N PHE A 168 1.03 -6.74 -18.71
CA PHE A 168 -0.35 -6.36 -18.99
C PHE A 168 -1.28 -6.92 -17.93
N THR A 169 -2.39 -6.23 -17.68
CA THR A 169 -3.44 -6.68 -16.77
C THR A 169 -4.80 -6.45 -17.40
N PHE A 170 -5.67 -7.45 -17.33
CA PHE A 170 -7.03 -7.38 -17.87
C PHE A 170 -8.05 -7.17 -16.76
N GLN A 171 -8.95 -6.21 -16.97
CA GLN A 171 -10.15 -6.00 -16.19
C GLN A 171 -11.37 -6.33 -17.06
N MET A 172 -11.85 -7.57 -16.96
CA MET A 172 -12.95 -8.08 -17.77
C MET A 172 -14.25 -7.30 -17.53
N ALA A 173 -14.55 -6.92 -16.28
CA ALA A 173 -15.80 -6.23 -15.92
C ALA A 173 -16.01 -4.88 -16.63
N VAL A 174 -14.93 -4.19 -16.97
CA VAL A 174 -14.95 -2.87 -17.64
C VAL A 174 -14.32 -2.91 -19.03
N LYS A 175 -13.98 -4.10 -19.53
CA LYS A 175 -13.33 -4.31 -20.83
C LYS A 175 -12.03 -3.50 -21.00
N ARG A 176 -11.25 -3.35 -19.92
CA ARG A 176 -10.00 -2.56 -19.92
C ARG A 176 -8.78 -3.45 -19.83
N CYS A 177 -7.75 -3.09 -20.60
CA CYS A 177 -6.42 -3.65 -20.52
C CYS A 177 -5.42 -2.54 -20.18
N VAL A 178 -4.67 -2.70 -19.09
CA VAL A 178 -3.58 -1.79 -18.74
C VAL A 178 -2.28 -2.47 -19.12
N VAL A 179 -1.54 -1.86 -20.05
CA VAL A 179 -0.30 -2.41 -20.60
C VAL A 179 0.85 -1.48 -20.26
N ARG A 180 1.91 -2.05 -19.71
CA ARG A 180 3.19 -1.38 -19.52
C ARG A 180 4.11 -1.77 -20.67
N ILE A 181 4.58 -0.77 -21.40
CA ILE A 181 5.44 -0.91 -22.55
C ILE A 181 6.75 -0.16 -22.34
N ARG A 182 7.77 -0.49 -23.12
CA ARG A 182 8.98 0.33 -23.20
C ARG A 182 8.67 1.65 -23.94
N SER A 183 9.43 2.69 -23.66
CA SER A 183 9.24 4.04 -24.22
C SER A 183 9.46 4.13 -25.73
N ASP A 184 10.14 3.14 -26.33
CA ASP A 184 10.36 3.00 -27.77
C ASP A 184 9.20 2.32 -28.50
N LEU A 185 8.25 1.72 -27.78
CA LEU A 185 7.07 1.08 -28.36
C LEU A 185 5.89 2.07 -28.44
N LYS A 186 5.30 2.22 -29.62
CA LYS A 186 4.11 3.06 -29.84
C LYS A 186 2.83 2.32 -29.42
N ALA A 187 1.86 3.06 -28.89
CA ALA A 187 0.54 2.51 -28.54
C ALA A 187 -0.20 1.92 -29.75
N GLU A 188 0.03 2.47 -30.95
CA GLU A 188 -0.54 1.98 -32.22
C GLU A 188 -0.23 0.50 -32.47
N ALA A 189 0.99 0.04 -32.17
CA ALA A 189 1.39 -1.35 -32.37
C ALA A 189 0.58 -2.32 -31.47
N LEU A 190 0.18 -1.88 -30.28
CA LEU A 190 -0.72 -2.65 -29.41
C LEU A 190 -2.11 -2.77 -30.03
N GLY A 191 -2.63 -1.65 -30.56
CA GLY A 191 -3.90 -1.59 -31.26
C GLY A 191 -3.95 -2.53 -32.45
N THR A 192 -2.93 -2.46 -33.32
CA THR A 192 -2.82 -3.32 -34.51
C THR A 192 -2.75 -4.80 -34.14
N ALA A 193 -2.00 -5.16 -33.10
CA ALA A 193 -1.87 -6.56 -32.68
C ALA A 193 -3.19 -7.13 -32.14
N ILE A 194 -3.93 -6.34 -31.34
CA ILE A 194 -5.24 -6.77 -30.85
C ILE A 194 -6.24 -6.87 -32.00
N ASN A 195 -6.25 -5.88 -32.91
CA ASN A 195 -7.14 -5.87 -34.05
C ASN A 195 -6.82 -7.00 -35.07
N SER A 196 -5.56 -7.44 -35.15
CA SER A 196 -5.16 -8.62 -35.93
C SER A 196 -5.84 -9.91 -35.49
N THR A 197 -6.35 -9.99 -34.25
CA THR A 197 -7.11 -11.15 -33.80
C THR A 197 -8.47 -11.27 -34.50
N LYS A 198 -8.95 -10.22 -35.19
CA LYS A 198 -10.24 -10.12 -35.91
C LYS A 198 -11.50 -10.34 -35.06
N VAL A 199 -11.34 -10.68 -33.78
CA VAL A 199 -12.42 -10.93 -32.83
C VAL A 199 -12.58 -9.76 -31.85
N MET A 200 -11.53 -8.95 -31.67
CA MET A 200 -11.49 -7.84 -30.71
C MET A 200 -11.02 -6.55 -31.35
N LYS A 201 -11.56 -5.41 -30.89
CA LYS A 201 -11.14 -4.07 -31.29
C LYS A 201 -10.55 -3.31 -30.12
N ALA A 202 -9.40 -2.68 -30.31
CA ALA A 202 -8.75 -1.88 -29.28
C ALA A 202 -8.93 -0.37 -29.53
N ALA A 203 -9.17 0.38 -28.47
CA ALA A 203 -9.11 1.83 -28.46
C ALA A 203 -8.24 2.30 -27.29
N GLN A 204 -7.43 3.34 -27.48
CA GLN A 204 -6.65 3.93 -26.40
C GLN A 204 -7.54 4.81 -25.52
N VAL A 205 -7.45 4.63 -24.21
CA VAL A 205 -8.13 5.49 -23.24
C VAL A 205 -7.16 6.60 -22.81
N VAL A 206 -7.51 7.84 -23.12
CA VAL A 206 -6.77 9.04 -22.70
C VAL A 206 -7.63 9.85 -21.75
N LYS A 207 -7.03 10.37 -20.68
CA LYS A 207 -7.70 11.31 -19.78
C LYS A 207 -7.55 12.71 -20.34
N GLY A 208 -8.66 13.37 -20.67
CA GLY A 208 -8.70 14.76 -21.09
C GLY A 208 -8.47 15.73 -19.93
N GLU A 209 -8.22 17.00 -20.24
CA GLU A 209 -7.94 18.06 -19.26
C GLU A 209 -9.11 18.30 -18.28
N ASP A 210 -10.34 18.10 -18.74
CA ASP A 210 -11.56 18.21 -17.93
C ASP A 210 -11.83 16.99 -17.02
N GLY A 211 -10.91 16.03 -16.98
CA GLY A 211 -11.05 14.79 -16.21
C GLY A 211 -11.94 13.72 -16.86
N GLY A 212 -12.47 13.97 -18.07
CA GLY A 212 -13.20 12.99 -18.88
C GLY A 212 -12.30 11.93 -19.50
N GLU A 213 -12.80 10.69 -19.64
CA GLU A 213 -12.10 9.62 -20.37
C GLU A 213 -12.51 9.65 -21.86
N LEU A 214 -11.56 9.86 -22.76
CA LEU A 214 -11.76 9.81 -24.22
C LEU A 214 -11.19 8.51 -24.78
N MET A 215 -12.00 7.79 -25.57
CA MET A 215 -11.56 6.61 -26.30
C MET A 215 -11.12 7.01 -27.71
N LEU A 216 -9.83 6.83 -28.00
CA LEU A 216 -9.25 7.07 -29.32
C LEU A 216 -9.06 5.73 -30.03
N PRO A 217 -9.81 5.42 -31.10
CA PRO A 217 -9.57 4.22 -31.89
C PRO A 217 -8.19 4.31 -32.55
N PHE A 218 -7.46 3.20 -32.57
CA PHE A 218 -6.25 3.11 -33.39
C PHE A 218 -6.68 3.05 -34.85
N GLN A 219 -6.30 4.05 -35.65
CA GLN A 219 -6.70 4.13 -37.06
C GLN A 219 -6.27 2.84 -37.79
N GLU A 220 -7.25 2.12 -38.33
CA GLU A 220 -7.03 1.05 -39.29
C GLU A 220 -6.63 1.68 -40.63
N GLY A 221 -5.43 1.36 -41.10
CA GLY A 221 -4.96 1.41 -42.49
C GLY A 221 -5.56 2.44 -43.47
N ALA A 222 -4.74 3.42 -43.84
CA ALA A 222 -4.66 4.00 -45.20
C ALA A 222 -5.98 4.21 -45.97
N GLU A 223 -6.66 5.32 -45.69
CA GLU A 223 -7.26 6.11 -46.77
C GLU A 223 -6.68 7.53 -46.74
N VAL A 224 -6.29 7.98 -47.92
CA VAL A 224 -5.72 9.29 -48.21
C VAL A 224 -6.72 10.36 -47.81
N VAL A 225 -6.60 10.91 -46.60
CA VAL A 225 -7.25 12.18 -46.28
C VAL A 225 -6.42 13.25 -46.97
N VAL A 226 -6.93 13.69 -48.12
CA VAL A 226 -6.49 14.92 -48.78
C VAL A 226 -6.57 16.02 -47.73
N VAL A 227 -5.42 16.51 -47.28
CA VAL A 227 -5.33 17.67 -46.42
C VAL A 227 -5.80 18.85 -47.28
N GLU A 228 -7.06 19.28 -47.11
CA GLU A 228 -7.43 20.63 -47.50
C GLU A 228 -6.58 21.59 -46.67
N HIS A 229 -5.55 22.16 -47.31
CA HIS A 229 -4.83 23.29 -46.76
C HIS A 229 -5.81 24.45 -46.63
N ASN A 230 -6.24 24.76 -45.40
CA ASN A 230 -6.81 26.06 -45.09
C ASN A 230 -5.68 27.10 -45.22
N VAL A 231 -5.65 27.78 -46.37
CA VAL A 231 -4.68 28.81 -46.76
C VAL A 231 -4.96 30.20 -46.16
N ASP A 232 -5.86 30.29 -45.17
CA ASP A 232 -6.33 31.56 -44.59
C ASP A 232 -5.80 31.80 -43.16
N VAL A 233 -4.51 31.56 -42.93
CA VAL A 233 -3.84 32.02 -41.70
C VAL A 233 -2.94 33.21 -42.06
N PRO A 234 -3.18 34.40 -41.51
CA PRO A 234 -2.32 35.56 -41.77
C PRO A 234 -0.89 35.30 -41.30
N ASP A 235 0.06 35.85 -42.07
CA ASP A 235 1.50 35.67 -41.86
C ASP A 235 1.90 36.08 -40.43
N TYR A 236 2.53 35.16 -39.70
CA TYR A 236 2.95 35.40 -38.32
C TYR A 236 3.95 36.56 -38.28
N LEU A 237 3.86 37.39 -37.23
CA LEU A 237 4.87 38.42 -36.96
C LEU A 237 6.27 37.77 -36.87
N PRO A 238 7.32 38.39 -37.45
CA PRO A 238 8.67 37.88 -37.30
C PRO A 238 9.04 37.88 -35.82
N GLU A 239 9.44 36.71 -35.33
CA GLU A 239 10.02 36.57 -33.99
C GLU A 239 11.36 37.32 -33.99
N GLU A 240 11.37 38.52 -33.41
CA GLU A 240 12.63 39.25 -33.15
C GLU A 240 13.52 38.34 -32.29
N GLU A 241 14.66 37.99 -32.87
CA GLU A 241 15.67 37.07 -32.37
C GLU A 241 16.09 37.46 -30.94
N SER A 242 15.62 36.70 -29.96
CA SER A 242 16.08 36.84 -28.58
C SER A 242 17.56 36.47 -28.52
N PRO A 243 18.45 37.32 -27.99
CA PRO A 243 19.88 37.05 -28.03
C PRO A 243 20.17 35.80 -27.19
N SER A 244 20.74 34.79 -27.85
CA SER A 244 21.22 33.57 -27.25
C SER A 244 22.43 33.89 -26.36
N GLN A 245 22.26 33.78 -25.04
CA GLN A 245 23.37 33.87 -24.10
C GLN A 245 23.91 32.46 -23.82
N GLU A 246 25.16 32.26 -24.19
CA GLU A 246 25.90 30.99 -24.21
C GLU A 246 25.94 30.28 -22.86
N GLN A 247 25.98 28.95 -22.96
CA GLN A 247 26.15 27.99 -21.88
C GLN A 247 27.58 28.07 -21.32
N ASP A 248 27.73 28.27 -20.00
CA ASP A 248 28.56 27.39 -19.16
C ASP A 248 28.66 27.93 -17.72
N LYS A 249 28.09 27.17 -16.78
CA LYS A 249 28.52 26.96 -15.37
C LYS A 249 27.36 26.36 -14.56
N ALA A 250 27.38 25.04 -14.40
CA ALA A 250 26.62 24.38 -13.35
C ALA A 250 27.35 24.59 -12.00
N VAL A 251 26.67 25.17 -11.01
CA VAL A 251 27.18 25.28 -9.64
C VAL A 251 26.70 24.08 -8.84
N THR A 252 27.60 23.13 -8.59
CA THR A 252 27.39 21.98 -7.71
C THR A 252 27.50 22.42 -6.25
N ARG A 253 26.46 22.16 -5.45
CA ARG A 253 26.49 22.40 -4.00
C ARG A 253 27.32 21.30 -3.34
N VAL A 254 28.56 21.63 -2.98
CA VAL A 254 29.43 20.81 -2.13
C VAL A 254 28.91 20.85 -0.70
N GLY A 255 28.69 19.67 -0.11
CA GLY A 255 28.26 19.52 1.28
C GLY A 255 28.35 18.07 1.75
N SER A 256 29.55 17.69 2.20
CA SER A 256 29.90 16.60 3.12
C SER A 256 29.50 15.16 2.76
N ILE A 257 30.47 14.47 2.16
CA ILE A 257 30.66 13.03 2.22
C ILE A 257 31.11 12.68 3.65
N THR A 258 30.38 11.79 4.32
CA THR A 258 31.02 10.81 5.21
C THR A 258 30.65 9.44 4.70
N ASP A 259 31.67 8.75 4.24
CA ASP A 259 31.68 7.36 3.81
C ASP A 259 31.10 6.40 4.85
N GLY A 260 30.58 5.29 4.36
CA GLY A 260 30.73 4.03 5.09
C GLY A 260 29.49 3.15 5.14
N VAL A 261 29.34 2.33 4.09
CA VAL A 261 29.17 0.88 4.20
C VAL A 261 27.90 0.35 4.89
N GLY A 262 27.20 -0.49 4.13
CA GLY A 262 26.02 -1.24 4.59
C GLY A 262 26.29 -2.12 5.80
N TRP A 263 25.29 -2.21 6.68
CA TRP A 263 25.46 -2.83 7.99
C TRP A 263 24.26 -3.66 8.51
N LEU A 264 23.29 -4.08 7.71
CA LEU A 264 22.23 -4.99 8.22
C LEU A 264 21.91 -6.18 7.30
N SER A 265 22.97 -6.75 6.75
CA SER A 265 22.98 -8.09 6.17
C SER A 265 23.93 -9.01 6.96
N THR A 266 23.82 -9.10 8.30
CA THR A 266 24.61 -10.09 9.09
C THR A 266 24.02 -10.46 10.47
N ALA A 267 22.69 -10.48 10.66
CA ALA A 267 22.09 -11.00 11.91
C ALA A 267 21.14 -12.20 11.72
N ALA A 268 20.95 -12.68 10.49
CA ALA A 268 19.98 -13.73 10.16
C ALA A 268 20.44 -15.18 10.47
N ASN A 269 21.54 -15.39 11.20
CA ASN A 269 22.10 -16.75 11.41
C ASN A 269 22.37 -17.14 12.86
N PHE A 270 22.00 -16.32 13.85
CA PHE A 270 22.34 -16.62 15.26
C PHE A 270 21.14 -17.04 16.14
N LEU A 271 19.89 -16.83 15.70
CA LEU A 271 18.69 -17.23 16.46
C LEU A 271 18.15 -18.62 16.09
N SER A 272 18.66 -19.26 15.03
CA SER A 272 18.21 -20.59 14.58
C SER A 272 18.72 -21.75 15.42
N ARG A 273 19.49 -21.51 16.50
CA ARG A 273 20.13 -22.58 17.30
C ARG A 273 19.84 -22.56 18.80
N SER A 274 18.98 -21.67 19.31
CA SER A 274 18.77 -21.55 20.77
C SER A 274 17.49 -22.16 21.32
N PHE A 275 16.62 -22.77 20.51
CA PHE A 275 15.37 -23.38 21.00
C PHE A 275 15.09 -24.76 20.39
N TYR A 276 16.06 -25.67 20.53
CA TYR A 276 15.81 -27.10 20.61
C TYR A 276 16.53 -27.66 21.85
N TRP A 277 15.79 -27.76 22.95
CA TRP A 277 15.84 -28.87 23.89
C TRP A 277 14.45 -28.98 24.53
#